data_AF-A0A1H9A5J7-F1
#
_entry.id   AF-A0A1H9A5J7-F1
#
_cell.length_a   1.000
_cell.length_b   1.000
_cell.length_c   1.000
_cell.angle_alpha   90.00
_cell.angle_beta   90.00
_cell.angle_gamma   90.00
#
_symmetry.space_group_name_H-M   'P 1'
#
loop_
_entity.id
_entity.type
_entity.pdbx_description
1 polymer ?
#
loop_
_entity_poly.entity_id
_entity_poly.type
_entity_poly.pdbx_seq_one_letter_code
_entity_poly.pdbx_strand_id
1 'polypeptide(L)'
;MAQFSQEIQKCARKVGLSVNDVHIQYEAELDTGRRVPKTRLKLPPKGQYFQFIAQHVLPFFRRIQASSSNSDSLRLTADGADITVTFQRGKRFFGASYTPVTGIHALTNNVLWNALQLKAKKLKASGAPTAGIIVCDGGCDFLRANQIRPPSPSEADIFREFLRRTEWVAFVAVVGAEESAPNVFGGSTTHRINARWYVRSDARYEEIEKVVGRAVGLLPTPAFNTATAFLNQNGNGFGQGSMGYSSVSEKSIRISARSLQRLLAGELTVEGFEGAHRWRRELPNDPRPFPNPFSRKLRQGQLIERVDVERGPGDDDLVTFHFGEPDPALAPFRVRRSDDLAKKVRS
;
A
#
# COMPACT_ATOMS: atom_id res chain seq x y z
N MET A 1 -12.90 7.81 -12.84
CA MET A 1 -11.77 8.41 -12.12
C MET A 1 -10.83 9.17 -13.06
N ALA A 2 -10.03 8.50 -13.89
CA ALA A 2 -9.03 9.16 -14.76
C ALA A 2 -9.56 10.36 -15.57
N GLN A 3 -10.71 10.19 -16.23
CA GLN A 3 -11.36 11.27 -16.98
C GLN A 3 -11.71 12.48 -16.10
N PHE A 4 -12.25 12.26 -14.90
CA PHE A 4 -12.60 13.34 -13.98
C PHE A 4 -11.35 14.05 -13.44
N SER A 5 -10.29 13.30 -13.11
CA SER A 5 -8.99 13.85 -12.72
C SER A 5 -8.39 14.74 -13.81
N GLN A 6 -8.48 14.30 -15.08
CA GLN A 6 -8.01 15.08 -16.23
C GLN A 6 -8.79 16.39 -16.40
N GLU A 7 -10.11 16.39 -16.22
CA GLU A 7 -10.92 17.60 -16.30
C GLU A 7 -10.58 18.61 -15.19
N ILE A 8 -10.28 18.14 -13.98
CA ILE A 8 -9.79 19.01 -12.89
C ILE A 8 -8.41 19.58 -13.23
N GLN A 9 -7.50 18.78 -13.79
CA GLN A 9 -6.20 19.27 -14.24
C GLN A 9 -6.34 20.34 -15.34
N LYS A 10 -7.23 20.13 -16.31
CA LYS A 10 -7.54 21.14 -17.35
C LYS A 10 -8.07 22.43 -16.72
N CYS A 11 -8.95 22.32 -15.72
CA CYS A 11 -9.49 23.47 -14.99
C CYS A 11 -8.38 24.25 -14.27
N ALA A 12 -7.48 23.57 -13.54
CA ALA A 12 -6.33 24.20 -12.87
C ALA A 12 -5.42 24.94 -13.86
N ARG A 13 -5.08 24.33 -15.01
CA ARG A 13 -4.28 24.99 -16.06
C ARG A 13 -4.96 26.23 -16.61
N LYS A 14 -6.27 26.18 -16.84
CA LYS A 14 -7.04 27.32 -17.39
C LYS A 14 -6.98 28.56 -16.49
N VAL A 15 -6.78 28.39 -15.20
CA VAL A 15 -6.62 29.51 -14.26
C VAL A 15 -5.16 29.76 -13.87
N GLY A 16 -4.19 29.22 -14.61
CA GLY A 16 -2.77 29.48 -14.39
C GLY A 16 -2.18 28.80 -13.15
N LEU A 17 -2.85 27.80 -12.56
CA LEU A 17 -2.28 27.00 -11.47
C LEU A 17 -1.50 25.81 -12.04
N SER A 18 -0.43 25.43 -11.35
CA SER A 18 0.31 24.20 -11.65
C SER A 18 -0.57 22.98 -11.35
N VAL A 19 -0.67 22.05 -12.31
CA VAL A 19 -1.37 20.78 -12.07
C VAL A 19 -0.72 19.95 -10.98
N ASN A 20 0.59 20.12 -10.78
CA ASN A 20 1.34 19.34 -9.81
C ASN A 20 1.04 19.75 -8.36
N ASP A 21 0.46 20.94 -8.17
CA ASP A 21 0.07 21.44 -6.85
C ASP A 21 -1.28 20.88 -6.38
N VAL A 22 -1.97 20.09 -7.22
CA VAL A 22 -3.32 19.58 -6.94
C VAL A 22 -3.28 18.10 -6.56
N HIS A 23 -3.92 17.78 -5.44
CA HIS A 23 -4.24 16.42 -5.00
C HIS A 23 -5.75 16.23 -4.92
N ILE A 24 -6.24 15.08 -5.37
CA ILE A 24 -7.66 14.73 -5.29
C ILE A 24 -7.82 13.45 -4.47
N GLN A 25 -8.62 13.51 -3.42
CA GLN A 25 -9.06 12.36 -2.66
C GLN A 25 -10.52 12.03 -3.03
N TYR A 26 -10.75 10.80 -3.47
CA TYR A 26 -12.07 10.26 -3.77
C TYR A 26 -12.58 9.43 -2.60
N GLU A 27 -13.75 9.77 -2.07
CA GLU A 27 -14.45 8.89 -1.15
C GLU A 27 -15.20 7.80 -1.91
N ALA A 28 -15.47 6.71 -1.19
CA ALA A 28 -16.21 5.58 -1.71
C ALA A 28 -17.45 5.31 -0.84
N GLU A 29 -18.53 4.88 -1.48
CA GLU A 29 -19.72 4.38 -0.79
C GLU A 29 -19.93 2.90 -1.09
N LEU A 30 -20.56 2.25 -0.12
CA LEU A 30 -21.07 0.91 -0.30
C LEU A 30 -22.45 0.99 -0.97
N ASP A 31 -22.55 0.54 -2.21
CA ASP A 31 -23.83 0.38 -2.91
C ASP A 31 -24.56 -0.83 -2.32
N THR A 32 -25.42 -0.59 -1.33
CA THR A 32 -26.23 -1.61 -0.63
C THR A 32 -27.50 -2.01 -1.39
N GLY A 33 -27.85 -1.31 -2.47
CA GLY A 33 -29.03 -1.59 -3.30
C GLY A 33 -28.90 -2.83 -4.19
N ARG A 34 -27.77 -3.53 -4.12
CA ARG A 34 -27.48 -4.75 -4.89
C ARG A 34 -27.49 -5.98 -3.98
N ARG A 35 -27.85 -7.14 -4.55
CA ARG A 35 -27.75 -8.46 -3.90
C ARG A 35 -26.34 -8.74 -3.35
N VAL A 36 -25.32 -8.11 -3.95
CA VAL A 36 -23.93 -8.11 -3.47
C VAL A 36 -23.50 -6.66 -3.35
N PRO A 37 -23.22 -6.16 -2.13
CA PRO A 37 -22.74 -4.81 -1.94
C PRO A 37 -21.48 -4.56 -2.76
N LYS A 38 -21.46 -3.47 -3.54
CA LYS A 38 -20.28 -3.08 -4.31
C LYS A 38 -19.83 -1.70 -3.86
N THR A 39 -18.55 -1.60 -3.51
CA THR A 39 -17.96 -0.30 -3.22
C THR A 39 -17.75 0.46 -4.53
N ARG A 40 -18.23 1.71 -4.58
CA ARG A 40 -18.11 2.59 -5.74
C ARG A 40 -17.55 3.93 -5.28
N LEU A 41 -16.72 4.54 -6.13
CA LEU A 41 -16.26 5.91 -5.88
C LEU A 41 -17.45 6.87 -6.03
N LYS A 42 -17.59 7.78 -5.06
CA LYS A 42 -18.59 8.85 -5.08
C LYS A 42 -18.13 9.94 -6.02
N LEU A 43 -18.42 9.75 -7.31
CA LEU A 43 -18.12 10.68 -8.38
C LEU A 43 -19.43 11.22 -8.96
N PRO A 44 -19.42 12.44 -9.53
CA PRO A 44 -20.56 12.90 -10.29
C PRO A 44 -20.88 11.95 -11.45
N PRO A 45 -22.08 11.99 -12.03
CA PRO A 45 -22.38 11.30 -13.27
C PRO A 45 -21.38 11.71 -14.37
N LYS A 46 -20.91 10.75 -15.18
CA LYS A 46 -19.86 11.00 -16.19
C LYS A 46 -20.21 12.16 -17.15
N GLY A 47 -21.48 12.31 -17.51
CA GLY A 47 -21.96 13.40 -18.37
C GLY A 47 -21.97 14.78 -17.71
N GLN A 48 -21.81 14.87 -16.39
CA GLN A 48 -21.92 16.11 -15.62
C GLN A 48 -20.58 16.61 -15.08
N TYR A 49 -19.47 15.92 -15.37
CA TYR A 49 -18.14 16.29 -14.87
C TYR A 49 -17.78 17.74 -15.13
N PHE A 50 -17.99 18.22 -16.36
CA PHE A 50 -17.65 19.59 -16.72
C PHE A 50 -18.47 20.62 -15.93
N GLN A 51 -19.79 20.43 -15.85
CA GLN A 51 -20.69 21.31 -15.12
C GLN A 51 -20.35 21.32 -13.62
N PHE A 52 -20.13 20.14 -13.04
CA PHE A 52 -19.73 19.99 -11.65
C PHE A 52 -18.42 20.73 -11.33
N ILE A 53 -17.41 20.55 -12.19
CA ILE A 53 -16.10 21.22 -12.03
C ILE A 53 -16.25 22.74 -12.18
N ALA A 54 -17.01 23.22 -13.17
CA ALA A 54 -17.23 24.63 -13.39
C ALA A 54 -17.97 25.30 -12.22
N GLN A 55 -18.93 24.59 -11.62
CA GLN A 55 -19.74 25.12 -10.52
C GLN A 55 -18.98 25.10 -9.18
N HIS A 56 -18.25 24.03 -8.88
CA HIS A 56 -17.71 23.81 -7.54
C HIS A 56 -16.19 23.97 -7.44
N VAL A 57 -15.43 23.48 -8.43
CA VAL A 57 -13.95 23.43 -8.36
C VAL A 57 -13.31 24.67 -8.95
N LEU A 58 -13.86 25.22 -10.04
CA LEU A 58 -13.32 26.43 -10.68
C LEU A 58 -13.32 27.65 -9.74
N PRO A 59 -14.38 27.95 -8.95
CA PRO A 59 -14.35 29.05 -8.00
C PRO A 59 -13.26 28.90 -6.95
N PHE A 60 -13.02 27.68 -6.49
CA PHE A 60 -11.95 27.36 -5.55
C PHE A 60 -10.57 27.66 -6.13
N PHE A 61 -10.30 27.24 -7.36
CA PHE A 61 -9.02 27.55 -8.00
C PHE A 61 -8.83 29.04 -8.29
N ARG A 62 -9.88 29.75 -8.71
CA ARG A 62 -9.84 31.22 -8.86
C ARG A 62 -9.54 31.92 -7.54
N ARG A 63 -10.12 31.45 -6.44
CA ARG A 63 -9.84 31.98 -5.10
C ARG A 63 -8.37 31.78 -4.73
N ILE A 64 -7.83 30.57 -4.92
CA ILE A 64 -6.40 30.28 -4.66
C ILE A 64 -5.48 31.18 -5.48
N GLN A 65 -5.81 31.38 -6.76
CA GLN A 65 -5.05 32.27 -7.64
C GLN A 65 -5.06 33.71 -7.11
N ALA A 66 -6.22 34.21 -6.68
CA ALA A 66 -6.37 35.58 -6.17
C ALA A 66 -5.73 35.78 -4.78
N SER A 67 -5.84 34.81 -3.88
CA SER A 67 -5.32 34.93 -2.50
C SER A 67 -3.83 34.63 -2.37
N SER A 68 -3.18 34.12 -3.44
CA SER A 68 -1.80 33.64 -3.42
C SER A 68 -1.50 32.60 -2.32
N SER A 69 -2.52 31.88 -1.84
CA SER A 69 -2.39 30.89 -0.77
C SER A 69 -1.38 29.79 -1.11
N ASN A 70 -0.54 29.42 -0.13
CA ASN A 70 0.41 28.32 -0.29
C ASN A 70 -0.24 26.93 -0.15
N SER A 71 -1.41 26.85 0.49
CA SER A 71 -2.23 25.65 0.56
C SER A 71 -3.68 25.98 0.86
N ASP A 72 -4.61 25.19 0.32
CA ASP A 72 -6.04 25.23 0.68
C ASP A 72 -6.69 23.89 0.35
N SER A 73 -7.87 23.62 0.91
CA SER A 73 -8.63 22.39 0.65
C SER A 73 -10.12 22.68 0.48
N LEU A 74 -10.71 22.03 -0.51
CA LEU A 74 -12.13 22.05 -0.78
C LEU A 74 -12.70 20.65 -0.63
N ARG A 75 -13.61 20.46 0.33
CA ARG A 75 -14.42 19.25 0.43
C ARG A 75 -15.76 19.47 -0.26
N LEU A 76 -16.15 18.57 -1.16
CA LEU A 76 -17.38 18.63 -1.93
C LEU A 76 -18.19 17.36 -1.67
N THR A 77 -19.40 17.55 -1.13
CA THR A 77 -20.37 16.47 -0.83
C THR A 77 -21.72 16.74 -1.51
N ALA A 78 -21.69 17.01 -2.82
CA ALA A 78 -22.86 17.40 -3.61
C ALA A 78 -22.95 16.60 -4.92
N ASP A 79 -24.15 16.53 -5.51
CA ASP A 79 -24.40 15.94 -6.83
C ASP A 79 -23.89 14.48 -7.01
N GLY A 80 -24.00 13.68 -5.94
CA GLY A 80 -23.51 12.30 -5.90
C GLY A 80 -21.99 12.16 -5.78
N ALA A 81 -21.26 13.27 -5.66
CA ALA A 81 -19.83 13.30 -5.45
C ALA A 81 -19.48 13.48 -3.96
N ASP A 82 -18.40 12.84 -3.54
CA ASP A 82 -17.77 13.06 -2.25
C ASP A 82 -16.26 13.03 -2.46
N ILE A 83 -15.71 14.22 -2.64
CA ILE A 83 -14.31 14.41 -3.03
C ILE A 83 -13.69 15.53 -2.20
N THR A 84 -12.39 15.41 -1.96
CA THR A 84 -11.58 16.50 -1.43
C THR A 84 -10.54 16.89 -2.47
N VAL A 85 -10.52 18.17 -2.85
CA VAL A 85 -9.49 18.76 -3.70
C VAL A 85 -8.56 19.58 -2.81
N THR A 86 -7.30 19.20 -2.73
CA THR A 86 -6.28 19.91 -1.97
C THR A 86 -5.32 20.58 -2.93
N PHE A 87 -5.07 21.86 -2.71
CA PHE A 87 -4.02 22.61 -3.37
C PHE A 87 -2.86 22.82 -2.40
N GLN A 88 -1.62 22.59 -2.85
CA GLN A 88 -0.42 22.94 -2.10
C GLN A 88 0.69 23.32 -3.08
N ARG A 89 1.14 24.57 -3.01
CA ARG A 89 2.15 25.13 -3.91
C ARG A 89 3.50 24.44 -3.74
N GLY A 90 4.17 24.14 -4.84
CA GLY A 90 5.51 23.53 -4.85
C GLY A 90 5.50 22.01 -4.75
N LYS A 91 4.35 21.35 -4.95
CA LYS A 91 4.35 19.90 -5.07
C LYS A 91 4.90 19.50 -6.44
N ARG A 92 5.69 18.42 -6.43
CA ARG A 92 6.35 17.90 -7.64
C ARG A 92 5.41 17.15 -8.58
N PHE A 93 4.31 16.61 -8.07
CA PHE A 93 3.44 15.72 -8.84
C PHE A 93 1.97 15.93 -8.49
N PHE A 94 1.13 15.87 -9.53
CA PHE A 94 -0.31 15.70 -9.36
C PHE A 94 -0.60 14.40 -8.62
N GLY A 95 -1.50 14.45 -7.64
CA GLY A 95 -1.89 13.31 -6.83
C GLY A 95 -3.37 12.96 -6.98
N ALA A 96 -3.67 11.68 -7.05
CA ALA A 96 -5.02 11.18 -6.87
C ALA A 96 -4.97 9.98 -5.92
N SER A 97 -5.81 9.98 -4.90
CA SER A 97 -5.99 8.86 -3.97
C SER A 97 -7.47 8.53 -3.85
N TYR A 98 -7.78 7.30 -3.46
CA TYR A 98 -9.14 6.89 -3.18
C TYR A 98 -9.18 6.05 -1.90
N THR A 99 -10.29 6.14 -1.17
CA THR A 99 -10.56 5.25 -0.04
C THR A 99 -10.58 3.80 -0.54
N PRO A 100 -9.76 2.88 0.01
CA PRO A 100 -9.58 1.53 -0.54
C PRO A 100 -10.91 0.81 -0.79
N VAL A 101 -11.18 0.53 -2.07
CA VAL A 101 -12.42 -0.10 -2.56
C VAL A 101 -12.40 -1.62 -2.39
N THR A 102 -11.29 -2.19 -1.91
CA THR A 102 -11.02 -3.64 -1.82
C THR A 102 -11.44 -4.27 -0.48
N GLY A 103 -12.10 -3.52 0.40
CA GLY A 103 -12.64 -4.06 1.65
C GLY A 103 -13.65 -5.18 1.39
N ILE A 104 -13.49 -6.33 2.04
CA ILE A 104 -14.55 -7.33 2.08
C ILE A 104 -15.59 -6.84 3.09
N HIS A 105 -16.77 -6.46 2.60
CA HIS A 105 -17.84 -5.88 3.43
C HIS A 105 -18.95 -6.88 3.81
N ALA A 106 -18.84 -8.12 3.34
CA ALA A 106 -19.82 -9.17 3.60
C ALA A 106 -19.14 -10.51 3.86
N LEU A 107 -19.66 -11.28 4.81
CA LEU A 107 -19.20 -12.64 5.11
C LEU A 107 -19.33 -13.57 3.90
N THR A 108 -20.36 -13.33 3.08
CA THR A 108 -20.67 -14.10 1.87
C THR A 108 -20.62 -13.20 0.63
N ASN A 109 -20.63 -13.80 -0.56
CA ASN A 109 -20.64 -13.09 -1.85
C ASN A 109 -19.43 -12.15 -2.08
N ASN A 110 -18.29 -12.45 -1.46
CA ASN A 110 -17.02 -11.78 -1.73
C ASN A 110 -16.10 -12.69 -2.57
N VAL A 111 -14.97 -12.15 -3.05
CA VAL A 111 -14.03 -12.88 -3.92
C VAL A 111 -13.52 -14.16 -3.25
N LEU A 112 -13.15 -14.08 -1.97
CA LEU A 112 -12.67 -15.22 -1.20
C LEU A 112 -13.77 -16.28 -1.04
N TRP A 113 -14.98 -15.87 -0.65
CA TRP A 113 -16.14 -16.75 -0.54
C TRP A 113 -16.43 -17.50 -1.84
N ASN A 114 -16.45 -16.79 -2.96
CA ASN A 114 -16.74 -17.39 -4.26
C ASN A 114 -15.65 -18.39 -4.67
N ALA A 115 -14.38 -18.09 -4.40
CA ALA A 115 -13.27 -19.01 -4.63
C ALA A 115 -13.38 -20.27 -3.76
N LEU A 116 -13.71 -20.11 -2.48
CA LEU A 116 -13.95 -21.22 -1.55
C LEU A 116 -15.10 -22.11 -2.05
N GLN A 117 -16.24 -21.53 -2.40
CA GLN A 117 -17.40 -22.26 -2.95
C GLN A 117 -17.06 -23.02 -4.24
N LEU A 118 -16.32 -22.40 -5.15
CA LEU A 118 -15.87 -23.05 -6.38
C LEU A 118 -14.96 -24.24 -6.10
N LYS A 119 -13.98 -24.07 -5.21
CA LYS A 119 -13.06 -25.16 -4.82
C LYS A 119 -13.79 -26.27 -4.08
N ALA A 120 -14.73 -25.93 -3.22
CA ALA A 120 -15.61 -26.86 -2.54
C ALA A 120 -16.40 -27.69 -3.56
N LYS A 121 -17.06 -27.07 -4.54
CA LYS A 121 -17.78 -27.81 -5.58
C LYS A 121 -16.89 -28.84 -6.31
N LYS A 122 -15.65 -28.48 -6.64
CA LYS A 122 -14.67 -29.39 -7.28
C LYS A 122 -14.27 -30.55 -6.36
N LEU A 123 -14.01 -30.28 -5.09
CA LEU A 123 -13.65 -31.29 -4.11
C LEU A 123 -14.82 -32.25 -3.84
N LYS A 124 -16.06 -31.76 -3.76
CA LYS A 124 -17.24 -32.63 -3.61
C LYS A 124 -17.38 -33.61 -4.78
N ALA A 125 -17.12 -33.15 -6.00
CA ALA A 125 -17.15 -33.98 -7.20
C ALA A 125 -16.05 -35.07 -7.22
N SER A 126 -14.99 -34.94 -6.42
CA SER A 126 -13.93 -35.95 -6.32
C SER A 126 -14.29 -37.18 -5.49
N GLY A 127 -15.39 -37.13 -4.72
CA GLY A 127 -15.81 -38.24 -3.85
C GLY A 127 -14.97 -38.44 -2.59
N ALA A 128 -14.05 -37.52 -2.27
CA ALA A 128 -13.24 -37.61 -1.06
C ALA A 128 -14.12 -37.58 0.22
N PRO A 129 -13.92 -38.50 1.18
CA PRO A 129 -14.74 -38.61 2.39
C PRO A 129 -14.52 -37.47 3.39
N THR A 130 -13.35 -36.83 3.33
CA THR A 130 -13.03 -35.63 4.12
C THR A 130 -12.23 -34.71 3.23
N ALA A 131 -12.66 -33.45 3.13
CA ALA A 131 -12.01 -32.46 2.30
C ALA A 131 -11.49 -31.28 3.11
N GLY A 132 -10.31 -30.80 2.73
CA GLY A 132 -9.72 -29.56 3.22
C GLY A 132 -9.43 -28.62 2.06
N ILE A 133 -9.43 -27.32 2.34
CA ILE A 133 -9.03 -26.30 1.36
C ILE A 133 -7.79 -25.58 1.88
N ILE A 134 -6.73 -25.56 1.08
CA ILE A 134 -5.54 -24.75 1.32
C ILE A 134 -5.63 -23.49 0.44
N VAL A 135 -5.56 -22.33 1.07
CA VAL A 135 -5.57 -21.00 0.45
C VAL A 135 -4.14 -20.47 0.44
N CYS A 136 -3.58 -20.31 -0.75
CA CYS A 136 -2.23 -19.80 -0.98
C CYS A 136 -2.32 -18.51 -1.79
N ASP A 137 -2.67 -17.39 -1.17
CA ASP A 137 -2.65 -16.09 -1.83
C ASP A 137 -1.76 -15.14 -1.04
N GLY A 138 -0.48 -15.23 -1.34
CA GLY A 138 0.54 -14.49 -0.61
C GLY A 138 0.57 -12.99 -0.91
N GLY A 139 -0.08 -12.54 -1.98
CA GLY A 139 -0.14 -11.11 -2.36
C GLY A 139 -1.37 -10.39 -1.81
N CYS A 140 -2.38 -11.12 -1.32
CA CYS A 140 -3.63 -10.53 -0.86
C CYS A 140 -3.50 -9.90 0.52
N ASP A 141 -3.59 -8.57 0.56
CA ASP A 141 -3.56 -7.80 1.80
C ASP A 141 -4.68 -8.22 2.78
N PHE A 142 -5.82 -8.71 2.26
CA PHE A 142 -6.92 -9.23 3.09
C PHE A 142 -6.54 -10.51 3.85
N LEU A 143 -5.56 -11.29 3.39
CA LEU A 143 -5.12 -12.52 4.07
C LEU A 143 -3.89 -12.31 4.95
N ARG A 144 -3.48 -11.06 5.23
CA ARG A 144 -2.33 -10.76 6.10
C ARG A 144 -2.78 -10.49 7.53
N ALA A 145 -2.13 -11.15 8.50
CA ALA A 145 -2.50 -11.17 9.93
C ALA A 145 -2.49 -9.80 10.62
N ASN A 146 -1.65 -8.85 10.17
CA ASN A 146 -1.28 -7.66 10.95
C ASN A 146 -1.79 -6.32 10.39
N GLN A 147 -2.91 -6.32 9.66
CA GLN A 147 -3.50 -5.07 9.20
C GLN A 147 -4.56 -4.55 10.16
N ILE A 148 -4.41 -3.31 10.62
CA ILE A 148 -5.48 -2.55 11.27
C ILE A 148 -6.54 -2.31 10.21
N ARG A 149 -7.73 -2.86 10.40
CA ARG A 149 -8.83 -2.77 9.45
C ARG A 149 -9.98 -1.95 10.03
N PRO A 150 -10.69 -1.16 9.20
CA PRO A 150 -11.99 -0.60 9.58
C PRO A 150 -12.97 -1.73 9.96
N PRO A 151 -14.13 -1.43 10.56
CA PRO A 151 -15.11 -2.44 10.95
C PRO A 151 -15.62 -3.17 9.69
N SER A 152 -15.04 -4.33 9.42
CA SER A 152 -15.34 -5.18 8.27
C SER A 152 -15.04 -6.62 8.68
N PRO A 153 -15.74 -7.62 8.12
CA PRO A 153 -15.49 -9.02 8.42
C PRO A 153 -14.01 -9.38 8.30
N SER A 154 -13.48 -10.02 9.34
CA SER A 154 -12.13 -10.57 9.28
C SER A 154 -12.10 -11.80 8.36
N GLU A 155 -10.91 -12.21 7.93
CA GLU A 155 -10.76 -13.46 7.19
C GLU A 155 -11.30 -14.67 7.99
N ALA A 156 -11.10 -14.64 9.32
CA ALA A 156 -11.56 -15.68 10.23
C ALA A 156 -13.09 -15.79 10.21
N ASP A 157 -13.79 -14.66 10.16
CA ASP A 157 -15.25 -14.65 10.12
C ASP A 157 -15.78 -15.26 8.82
N ILE A 158 -15.12 -14.97 7.69
CA ILE A 158 -15.47 -15.57 6.38
C ILE A 158 -15.23 -17.07 6.40
N PHE A 159 -14.08 -17.53 6.89
CA PHE A 159 -13.76 -18.97 6.93
C PHE A 159 -14.69 -19.73 7.86
N ARG A 160 -15.01 -19.17 9.03
CA ARG A 160 -15.99 -19.76 9.96
C ARG A 160 -17.37 -19.85 9.33
N GLU A 161 -17.85 -18.79 8.69
CA GLU A 161 -19.15 -18.81 8.00
C GLU A 161 -19.15 -19.80 6.82
N PHE A 162 -18.03 -19.94 6.12
CA PHE A 162 -17.88 -20.90 5.03
C PHE A 162 -17.96 -22.35 5.53
N LEU A 163 -17.21 -22.69 6.58
CA LEU A 163 -17.21 -24.01 7.21
C LEU A 163 -18.58 -24.35 7.81
N ARG A 164 -19.26 -23.36 8.40
CA ARG A 164 -20.62 -23.51 8.92
C ARG A 164 -21.63 -23.87 7.83
N ARG A 165 -21.51 -23.31 6.62
CA ARG A 165 -22.41 -23.61 5.49
C ARG A 165 -21.99 -24.79 4.61
N THR A 166 -20.75 -25.28 4.78
CA THR A 166 -20.16 -26.30 3.91
C THR A 166 -19.71 -27.49 4.75
N GLU A 167 -20.69 -28.23 5.28
CA GLU A 167 -20.46 -29.28 6.28
C GLU A 167 -19.49 -30.38 5.84
N TRP A 168 -19.40 -30.70 4.56
CA TRP A 168 -18.51 -31.77 4.11
C TRP A 168 -17.03 -31.30 3.97
N VAL A 169 -16.74 -30.01 4.18
CA VAL A 169 -15.36 -29.48 4.27
C VAL A 169 -14.97 -29.35 5.75
N ALA A 170 -13.92 -30.08 6.15
CA ALA A 170 -13.50 -30.17 7.53
C ALA A 170 -12.64 -28.97 7.99
N PHE A 171 -11.83 -28.41 7.08
CA PHE A 171 -10.93 -27.31 7.41
C PHE A 171 -10.61 -26.40 6.22
N VAL A 172 -10.20 -25.17 6.54
CA VAL A 172 -9.53 -24.23 5.65
C VAL A 172 -8.19 -23.85 6.28
N ALA A 173 -7.11 -23.97 5.50
CA ALA A 173 -5.77 -23.55 5.89
C ALA A 173 -5.33 -22.36 5.03
N VAL A 174 -4.82 -21.30 5.63
CA VAL A 174 -4.20 -20.18 4.92
C VAL A 174 -2.70 -20.32 5.05
N VAL A 175 -2.01 -20.56 3.93
CA VAL A 175 -0.55 -20.74 3.88
C VAL A 175 0.06 -19.60 3.07
N GLY A 176 1.02 -18.89 3.65
CA GLY A 176 1.65 -17.75 3.00
C GLY A 176 3.05 -17.46 3.52
N ALA A 177 3.86 -16.81 2.67
CA ALA A 177 5.14 -16.26 3.10
C ALA A 177 4.89 -14.99 3.93
N GLU A 178 5.32 -15.01 5.18
CA GLU A 178 5.36 -13.86 6.07
C GLU A 178 6.77 -13.30 6.13
N GLU A 179 6.86 -11.98 6.13
CA GLU A 179 8.07 -11.27 6.51
C GLU A 179 7.96 -10.89 7.98
N SER A 180 8.90 -11.38 8.78
CA SER A 180 9.21 -10.75 10.05
C SER A 180 10.33 -9.76 9.78
N ALA A 181 9.97 -8.49 9.65
CA ALA A 181 10.96 -7.44 9.78
C ALA A 181 11.36 -7.40 11.27
N PRO A 182 12.65 -7.53 11.62
CA PRO A 182 13.08 -7.09 12.93
C PRO A 182 12.73 -5.60 13.05
N ASN A 183 12.56 -5.15 14.29
CA ASN A 183 12.25 -3.77 14.63
C ASN A 183 13.03 -2.77 13.75
N VAL A 184 12.44 -1.58 13.57
CA VAL A 184 12.84 -0.40 12.78
C VAL A 184 14.35 -0.04 12.79
N PHE A 185 15.16 -0.71 13.60
CA PHE A 185 16.59 -0.56 13.79
C PHE A 185 17.41 -1.79 13.31
N GLY A 186 17.35 -2.10 12.01
CA GLY A 186 18.52 -2.65 11.31
C GLY A 186 18.80 -4.16 11.34
N GLY A 187 17.82 -5.04 11.54
CA GLY A 187 18.04 -6.48 11.32
C GLY A 187 17.66 -6.95 9.90
N SER A 188 18.16 -8.14 9.50
CA SER A 188 17.77 -8.80 8.25
C SER A 188 16.30 -9.22 8.31
N THR A 189 15.51 -8.90 7.27
CA THR A 189 14.15 -9.42 7.11
C THR A 189 14.23 -10.94 7.00
N THR A 190 13.56 -11.65 7.91
CA THR A 190 13.43 -13.11 7.82
C THR A 190 12.12 -13.46 7.14
N HIS A 191 12.19 -14.31 6.12
CA HIS A 191 11.01 -14.88 5.47
C HIS A 191 10.70 -16.23 6.13
N ARG A 192 9.43 -16.45 6.44
CA ARG A 192 8.96 -17.76 6.91
C ARG A 192 7.64 -18.09 6.24
N ILE A 193 7.39 -19.37 6.01
CA ILE A 193 6.05 -19.80 5.63
C ILE A 193 5.28 -19.97 6.93
N ASN A 194 4.17 -19.25 7.04
CA ASN A 194 3.24 -19.42 8.14
C ASN A 194 1.94 -20.05 7.63
N ALA A 195 1.29 -20.79 8.52
CA ALA A 195 0.00 -21.41 8.25
C ALA A 195 -0.98 -21.09 9.39
N ARG A 196 -2.18 -20.67 9.02
CA ARG A 196 -3.28 -20.41 9.94
C ARG A 196 -4.45 -21.32 9.61
N TRP A 197 -5.09 -21.84 10.65
CA TRP A 197 -6.04 -22.94 10.53
C TRP A 197 -7.43 -22.51 10.99
N TYR A 198 -8.43 -22.92 10.21
CA TYR A 198 -9.83 -22.79 10.54
C TYR A 198 -10.44 -24.16 10.38
N VAL A 199 -10.95 -24.72 11.47
CA VAL A 199 -11.44 -26.09 11.51
C VAL A 199 -12.88 -26.08 12.00
N ARG A 200 -13.70 -26.96 11.45
CA ARG A 200 -15.06 -27.16 11.94
C ARG A 200 -15.02 -27.82 13.32
N SER A 201 -15.92 -27.46 14.21
CA SER A 201 -15.89 -27.86 15.63
C SER A 201 -15.91 -29.38 15.89
N ASP A 202 -16.33 -30.17 14.91
CA ASP A 202 -16.43 -31.64 14.97
C ASP A 202 -15.24 -32.36 14.28
N ALA A 203 -14.31 -31.63 13.69
CA ALA A 203 -13.16 -32.19 12.99
C ALA A 203 -11.97 -32.38 13.94
N ARG A 204 -11.10 -33.35 13.60
CA ARG A 204 -9.88 -33.71 14.35
C ARG A 204 -8.79 -32.62 14.19
N TYR A 205 -9.01 -31.47 14.82
CA TYR A 205 -8.15 -30.29 14.75
C TYR A 205 -6.67 -30.65 14.95
N GLU A 206 -6.35 -31.35 16.04
CA GLU A 206 -4.97 -31.68 16.39
C GLU A 206 -4.27 -32.57 15.35
N GLU A 207 -4.99 -33.51 14.74
CA GLU A 207 -4.41 -34.39 13.72
C GLU A 207 -4.13 -33.63 12.43
N ILE A 208 -5.07 -32.77 12.01
CA ILE A 208 -4.94 -31.93 10.83
C ILE A 208 -3.78 -30.94 11.02
N GLU A 209 -3.73 -30.25 12.16
CA GLU A 209 -2.66 -29.31 12.49
C GLU A 209 -1.29 -30.02 12.51
N LYS A 210 -1.20 -31.23 13.11
CA LYS A 210 0.04 -32.01 13.12
C LYS A 210 0.49 -32.43 11.73
N VAL A 211 -0.42 -32.83 10.83
CA VAL A 211 -0.05 -33.28 9.48
C VAL A 211 0.34 -32.09 8.61
N VAL A 212 -0.53 -31.08 8.52
CA VAL A 212 -0.28 -29.97 7.61
C VAL A 212 0.79 -29.04 8.18
N GLY A 213 0.88 -28.87 9.50
CA GLY A 213 1.99 -28.15 10.16
C GLY A 213 3.34 -28.81 9.88
N ARG A 214 3.44 -30.14 9.92
CA ARG A 214 4.63 -30.87 9.47
C ARG A 214 4.93 -30.61 7.99
N ALA A 215 3.91 -30.69 7.12
CA ALA A 215 4.10 -30.43 5.69
C ALA A 215 4.60 -29.00 5.41
N VAL A 216 4.08 -28.01 6.13
CA VAL A 216 4.52 -26.60 6.03
C VAL A 216 5.96 -26.44 6.53
N GLY A 217 6.33 -27.13 7.61
CA GLY A 217 7.70 -27.11 8.13
C GLY A 217 8.75 -27.75 7.22
N LEU A 218 8.31 -28.59 6.26
CA LEU A 218 9.19 -29.17 5.22
C LEU A 218 9.38 -28.24 4.01
N LEU A 219 8.61 -27.16 3.90
CA LEU A 219 8.75 -26.23 2.78
C LEU A 219 10.04 -25.42 2.92
N PRO A 220 10.74 -25.14 1.82
CA PRO A 220 11.96 -24.34 1.86
C PRO A 220 11.67 -22.93 2.36
N THR A 221 12.63 -22.34 3.06
CA THR A 221 12.57 -20.93 3.45
C THR A 221 12.42 -20.08 2.18
N PRO A 222 11.39 -19.21 2.08
CA PRO A 222 11.21 -18.38 0.91
C PRO A 222 12.41 -17.43 0.74
N ALA A 223 12.98 -17.38 -0.47
CA ALA A 223 14.00 -16.40 -0.80
C ALA A 223 13.43 -14.97 -0.82
N PHE A 224 12.14 -14.85 -1.14
CA PHE A 224 11.46 -13.57 -1.33
C PHE A 224 10.08 -13.59 -0.67
N ASN A 225 9.57 -12.39 -0.37
CA ASN A 225 8.14 -12.21 -0.22
C ASN A 225 7.42 -12.43 -1.55
N THR A 226 6.10 -12.56 -1.46
CA THR A 226 5.22 -12.89 -2.57
C THR A 226 5.12 -11.82 -3.65
N ALA A 227 5.23 -10.53 -3.29
CA ALA A 227 5.23 -9.43 -4.24
C ALA A 227 6.53 -9.42 -5.06
N THR A 228 7.67 -9.57 -4.39
CA THR A 228 8.99 -9.68 -5.01
C THR A 228 9.08 -10.95 -5.87
N ALA A 229 8.55 -12.08 -5.40
CA ALA A 229 8.48 -13.32 -6.19
C ALA A 229 7.65 -13.16 -7.46
N PHE A 230 6.48 -12.49 -7.38
CA PHE A 230 5.63 -12.22 -8.53
C PHE A 230 6.32 -11.29 -9.55
N LEU A 231 7.01 -10.25 -9.07
CA LEU A 231 7.76 -9.34 -9.94
C LEU A 231 8.95 -10.04 -10.61
N ASN A 232 9.63 -10.94 -9.90
CA ASN A 232 10.72 -11.74 -10.44
C ASN A 232 10.24 -12.78 -11.45
N GLN A 233 9.06 -13.39 -11.24
CA GLN A 233 8.48 -14.36 -12.19
C GLN A 233 8.08 -13.71 -13.53
N ASN A 234 7.62 -12.45 -13.49
CA ASN A 234 7.19 -11.71 -14.69
C ASN A 234 8.30 -10.86 -15.30
N GLY A 235 9.50 -10.82 -14.70
CA GLY A 235 10.67 -10.16 -15.28
C GLY A 235 11.28 -11.02 -16.38
N ASN A 236 11.59 -10.43 -17.53
CA ASN A 236 12.28 -11.09 -18.64
C ASN A 236 13.67 -11.58 -18.21
N GLY A 237 13.79 -12.82 -17.73
CA GLY A 237 15.04 -13.59 -17.69
C GLY A 237 16.21 -13.07 -16.83
N PHE A 238 16.10 -11.91 -16.19
CA PHE A 238 17.13 -11.40 -15.29
C PHE A 238 16.92 -12.00 -13.89
N GLY A 239 17.94 -12.73 -13.42
CA GLY A 239 17.91 -13.61 -12.26
C GLY A 239 17.45 -13.00 -10.93
N GLN A 240 17.36 -13.88 -9.93
CA GLN A 240 16.88 -13.70 -8.55
C GLN A 240 17.42 -12.40 -7.89
N GLY A 241 16.75 -11.27 -8.12
CA GLY A 241 17.09 -9.99 -7.51
C GLY A 241 16.21 -9.69 -6.30
N SER A 242 16.78 -9.03 -5.29
CA SER A 242 16.08 -8.61 -4.07
C SER A 242 15.27 -7.33 -4.33
N MET A 243 14.36 -7.37 -5.31
CA MET A 243 13.46 -6.25 -5.60
C MET A 243 12.62 -5.91 -4.36
N GLY A 244 12.84 -4.73 -3.79
CA GLY A 244 12.15 -4.25 -2.58
C GLY A 244 12.96 -4.33 -1.29
N TYR A 245 14.19 -4.86 -1.31
CA TYR A 245 15.07 -4.74 -0.15
C TYR A 245 15.42 -3.26 0.07
N SER A 246 14.96 -2.72 1.20
CA SER A 246 15.47 -1.47 1.74
C SER A 246 15.76 -1.60 3.22
N SER A 247 16.89 -1.05 3.63
CA SER A 247 17.16 -0.74 5.04
C SER A 247 17.33 0.75 5.17
N VAL A 248 16.64 1.35 6.15
CA VAL A 248 16.65 2.79 6.37
C VAL A 248 17.12 3.05 7.80
N SER A 249 18.21 3.80 7.93
CA SER A 249 18.68 4.34 9.20
C SER A 249 18.45 5.84 9.26
N GLU A 250 18.85 6.48 10.36
CA GLU A 250 18.84 7.93 10.46
C GLU A 250 19.78 8.58 9.44
N LYS A 251 20.93 7.99 9.13
CA LYS A 251 21.95 8.62 8.27
C LYS A 251 22.14 7.93 6.93
N SER A 252 21.48 6.79 6.69
CA SER A 252 21.66 6.03 5.46
C SER A 252 20.41 5.35 4.94
N ILE A 253 20.36 5.13 3.64
CA ILE A 253 19.36 4.31 2.97
C ILE A 253 20.11 3.28 2.12
N ARG A 254 19.85 2.01 2.35
CA ARG A 254 20.43 0.88 1.60
C ARG A 254 19.36 0.26 0.72
N ILE A 255 19.64 0.08 -0.56
CA ILE A 255 18.73 -0.53 -1.55
C ILE A 255 19.46 -1.47 -2.50
N SER A 256 18.71 -2.31 -3.21
CA SER A 256 19.23 -3.15 -4.30
C SER A 256 19.84 -2.31 -5.43
N ALA A 257 21.09 -2.62 -5.80
CA ALA A 257 21.80 -1.99 -6.92
C ALA A 257 21.10 -2.23 -8.25
N ARG A 258 20.64 -3.47 -8.47
CA ARG A 258 19.85 -3.83 -9.66
C ARG A 258 18.54 -3.05 -9.72
N SER A 259 17.83 -2.91 -8.61
CA SER A 259 16.57 -2.16 -8.57
C SER A 259 16.77 -0.68 -8.89
N LEU A 260 17.84 -0.08 -8.36
CA LEU A 260 18.24 1.28 -8.70
C LEU A 260 18.60 1.41 -10.19
N GLN A 261 19.39 0.48 -10.73
CA GLN A 261 19.79 0.49 -12.14
C GLN A 261 18.58 0.42 -13.07
N ARG A 262 17.59 -0.44 -12.79
CA ARG A 262 16.36 -0.55 -13.58
C ARG A 262 15.51 0.72 -13.52
N LEU A 263 15.46 1.38 -12.36
CA LEU A 263 14.80 2.68 -12.23
C LEU A 263 15.48 3.74 -13.09
N LEU A 264 16.82 3.81 -13.04
CA LEU A 264 17.61 4.77 -13.83
C LEU A 264 17.56 4.48 -15.34
N ALA A 265 17.44 3.21 -15.73
CA ALA A 265 17.27 2.78 -17.11
C ALA A 265 15.85 3.04 -17.66
N GLY A 266 14.90 3.46 -16.80
CA GLY A 266 13.50 3.67 -17.18
C GLY A 266 12.68 2.39 -17.36
N GLU A 267 13.25 1.22 -17.06
CA GLU A 267 12.53 -0.06 -17.08
C GLU A 267 11.58 -0.23 -15.90
N LEU A 268 11.87 0.44 -14.79
CA LEU A 268 11.06 0.46 -13.58
C LEU A 268 10.53 1.87 -13.36
N THR A 269 9.21 2.02 -13.28
CA THR A 269 8.59 3.31 -12.97
C THR A 269 8.84 3.69 -11.51
N VAL A 270 8.74 5.00 -11.19
CA VAL A 270 8.86 5.47 -9.80
C VAL A 270 7.79 4.83 -8.92
N GLU A 271 6.55 4.72 -9.40
CA GLU A 271 5.46 4.05 -8.68
C GLU A 271 5.74 2.56 -8.45
N GLY A 272 6.31 1.87 -9.45
CA GLY A 272 6.73 0.48 -9.32
C GLY A 272 7.86 0.31 -8.32
N PHE A 273 8.82 1.22 -8.32
CA PHE A 273 9.93 1.24 -7.36
C PHE A 273 9.45 1.51 -5.94
N GLU A 274 8.62 2.53 -5.71
CA GLU A 274 8.03 2.84 -4.40
C GLU A 274 7.15 1.68 -3.90
N GLY A 275 6.35 1.09 -4.80
CA GLY A 275 5.51 -0.07 -4.51
C GLY A 275 6.31 -1.30 -4.08
N ALA A 276 7.40 -1.61 -4.77
CA ALA A 276 8.28 -2.73 -4.43
C ALA A 276 8.91 -2.57 -3.04
N HIS A 277 9.27 -1.34 -2.65
CA HIS A 277 9.84 -1.03 -1.34
C HIS A 277 8.78 -0.71 -0.26
N ARG A 278 7.48 -0.81 -0.61
CA ARG A 278 6.34 -0.48 0.26
C ARG A 278 6.39 0.93 0.84
N TRP A 279 7.05 1.85 0.14
CA TRP A 279 7.06 3.25 0.53
C TRP A 279 5.68 3.84 0.17
N ARG A 280 4.89 4.17 1.19
CA ARG A 280 3.57 4.78 1.01
C ARG A 280 3.73 6.29 0.95
N ARG A 281 2.94 6.96 0.11
CA ARG A 281 2.83 8.42 0.18
C ARG A 281 2.29 8.83 1.55
N GLU A 282 2.84 9.91 2.11
CA GLU A 282 2.25 10.60 3.26
C GLU A 282 0.82 11.02 2.90
N LEU A 283 -0.17 10.26 3.36
CA LEU A 283 -1.57 10.63 3.32
C LEU A 283 -1.92 11.31 4.65
N PRO A 284 -2.73 12.39 4.66
CA PRO A 284 -3.00 13.19 5.85
C PRO A 284 -3.55 12.44 7.08
N ASN A 285 -4.07 11.21 6.89
CA ASN A 285 -4.72 10.41 7.94
C ASN A 285 -4.23 8.95 8.00
N ASP A 286 -3.09 8.60 7.39
CA ASP A 286 -2.49 7.27 7.61
C ASP A 286 -1.78 7.30 8.97
N PRO A 287 -2.11 6.44 9.94
CA PRO A 287 -1.43 6.42 11.24
C PRO A 287 0.01 5.87 11.15
N ARG A 288 0.43 5.27 10.02
CA ARG A 288 1.79 4.75 9.80
C ARG A 288 2.22 4.87 8.33
N PRO A 289 2.34 6.07 7.75
CA PRO A 289 2.95 6.21 6.44
C PRO A 289 4.42 5.84 6.61
N PHE A 290 4.90 4.90 5.81
CA PHE A 290 6.34 4.76 5.56
C PHE A 290 6.66 5.61 4.33
N PRO A 291 6.87 6.94 4.46
CA PRO A 291 7.20 7.79 3.33
C PRO A 291 8.44 7.29 2.62
N ASN A 292 8.51 7.58 1.33
CA ASN A 292 9.75 7.44 0.57
C ASN A 292 10.90 8.13 1.36
N PRO A 293 11.89 7.36 1.84
CA PRO A 293 12.90 7.87 2.75
C PRO A 293 13.81 8.89 2.07
N PHE A 294 14.05 8.79 0.76
CA PHE A 294 14.77 9.80 -0.01
C PHE A 294 14.01 11.12 -0.08
N SER A 295 12.70 11.05 -0.29
CA SER A 295 11.83 12.22 -0.29
C SER A 295 11.81 12.92 1.07
N ARG A 296 11.79 12.13 2.16
CA ARG A 296 11.88 12.62 3.53
C ARG A 296 13.23 13.31 3.80
N LYS A 297 14.35 12.68 3.41
CA LYS A 297 15.69 13.26 3.56
C LYS A 297 15.84 14.59 2.84
N LEU A 298 15.35 14.65 1.61
CA LEU A 298 15.33 15.88 0.83
C LEU A 298 14.50 16.99 1.50
N ARG A 299 13.30 16.68 2.04
CA ARG A 299 12.49 17.64 2.81
C ARG A 299 13.17 18.12 4.09
N GLN A 300 14.02 17.29 4.68
CA GLN A 300 14.82 17.62 5.86
C GLN A 300 16.07 18.44 5.52
N GLY A 301 16.30 18.78 4.23
CA GLY A 301 17.51 19.46 3.78
C GLY A 301 18.75 18.57 3.79
N GLN A 302 18.59 17.26 3.99
CA GLN A 302 19.70 16.31 4.05
C GLN A 302 19.98 15.78 2.64
N LEU A 303 21.07 16.25 2.05
CA LEU A 303 21.56 15.79 0.76
C LEU A 303 22.34 14.48 0.89
N ILE A 304 22.45 13.76 -0.23
CA ILE A 304 23.35 12.62 -0.35
C ILE A 304 24.79 13.16 -0.28
N GLU A 305 25.53 12.70 0.71
CA GLU A 305 26.94 13.05 0.94
C GLU A 305 27.87 12.01 0.30
N ARG A 306 27.50 10.73 0.38
CA ARG A 306 28.30 9.61 -0.11
C ARG A 306 27.41 8.48 -0.58
N VAL A 307 27.87 7.73 -1.58
CA VAL A 307 27.21 6.52 -2.08
C VAL A 307 28.25 5.41 -2.12
N ASP A 308 27.96 4.31 -1.44
CA ASP A 308 28.80 3.12 -1.42
C ASP A 308 28.09 1.96 -2.12
N VAL A 309 28.85 1.13 -2.82
CA VAL A 309 28.35 -0.13 -3.42
C VAL A 309 29.07 -1.28 -2.72
N GLU A 310 28.29 -2.17 -2.12
CA GLU A 310 28.78 -3.33 -1.38
C GLU A 310 28.20 -4.60 -1.98
N ARG A 311 28.96 -5.70 -1.95
CA ARG A 311 28.40 -7.01 -2.27
C ARG A 311 27.29 -7.35 -1.28
N GLY A 312 26.10 -7.62 -1.82
CA GLY A 312 24.96 -8.07 -1.04
C GLY A 312 24.92 -9.59 -0.90
N PRO A 313 23.96 -10.12 -0.12
CA PRO A 313 23.70 -11.55 -0.08
C PRO A 313 23.09 -12.02 -1.41
N GLY A 314 23.67 -13.06 -2.01
CA GLY A 314 23.21 -13.65 -3.28
C GLY A 314 23.81 -12.94 -4.50
N ASP A 315 22.99 -12.79 -5.55
CA ASP A 315 23.41 -12.24 -6.86
C ASP A 315 23.20 -10.72 -6.98
N ASP A 316 22.80 -10.02 -5.92
CA ASP A 316 22.47 -8.58 -5.98
C ASP A 316 23.38 -7.77 -5.07
N ASP A 317 24.00 -6.74 -5.62
CA ASP A 317 24.79 -5.77 -4.85
C ASP A 317 23.86 -4.78 -4.16
N LEU A 318 24.38 -4.14 -3.11
CA LEU A 318 23.64 -3.17 -2.31
C LEU A 318 24.27 -1.79 -2.45
N VAL A 319 23.44 -0.80 -2.75
CA VAL A 319 23.83 0.61 -2.79
C VAL A 319 23.40 1.26 -1.49
N THR A 320 24.36 1.81 -0.75
CA THR A 320 24.12 2.57 0.48
C THR A 320 24.32 4.05 0.20
N PHE A 321 23.25 4.82 0.35
CA PHE A 321 23.27 6.28 0.31
C PHE A 321 23.46 6.80 1.72
N HIS A 322 24.49 7.61 1.93
CA HIS A 322 24.74 8.34 3.16
C HIS A 322 24.27 9.78 3.01
N PHE A 323 23.61 10.29 4.04
CA PHE A 323 23.05 11.63 4.05
C PHE A 323 23.79 12.51 5.05
N GLY A 324 24.11 13.72 4.61
CA GLY A 324 24.75 14.73 5.44
C GLY A 324 23.80 15.37 6.45
N GLU A 325 24.33 16.32 7.19
CA GLU A 325 23.54 17.18 8.06
C GLU A 325 22.61 18.10 7.22
N PRO A 326 21.49 18.60 7.80
CA PRO A 326 20.60 19.52 7.10
C PRO A 326 21.33 20.74 6.54
N ASP A 327 21.30 20.90 5.22
CA ASP A 327 21.85 22.05 4.52
C ASP A 327 20.92 23.27 4.71
N PRO A 328 21.39 24.36 5.36
CA PRO A 328 20.62 25.58 5.53
C PRO A 328 20.14 26.21 4.22
N ALA A 329 20.80 25.94 3.09
CA ALA A 329 20.42 26.43 1.77
C ALA A 329 19.18 25.70 1.20
N LEU A 330 18.86 24.52 1.72
CA LEU A 330 17.78 23.65 1.23
C LEU A 330 16.71 23.34 2.28
N ALA A 331 16.98 23.62 3.55
CA ALA A 331 16.03 23.47 4.64
C ALA A 331 15.19 24.75 4.86
N PRO A 332 13.94 24.65 5.34
CA PRO A 332 13.18 25.81 5.80
C PRO A 332 13.97 26.56 6.89
N PHE A 333 14.07 27.88 6.75
CA PHE A 333 14.75 28.73 7.73
C PHE A 333 14.14 28.52 9.13
N ARG A 334 14.95 28.01 10.06
CA ARG A 334 14.55 27.81 11.46
C ARG A 334 15.14 28.92 12.31
N VAL A 335 14.30 29.86 12.74
CA VAL A 335 14.66 30.81 13.80
C VAL A 335 14.72 30.02 15.10
N ARG A 336 15.90 29.97 15.74
CA ARG A 336 15.99 29.47 17.12
C ARG A 336 15.08 30.35 17.99
N ARG A 337 14.14 29.74 18.72
CA ARG A 337 13.40 30.47 19.76
C ARG A 337 14.42 31.03 20.76
N SER A 338 14.21 32.26 21.18
CA SER A 338 15.06 33.05 22.08
C SER A 338 15.47 32.33 23.38
N ASP A 339 14.75 31.29 23.77
CA ASP A 339 15.03 30.50 24.98
C ASP A 339 16.32 29.66 24.88
N ASP A 340 16.79 29.32 23.67
CA ASP A 340 18.04 28.57 23.47
C ASP A 340 19.30 29.45 23.52
N LEU A 341 19.16 30.77 23.37
CA LEU A 341 20.27 31.72 23.55
C LEU A 341 20.57 32.01 25.03
N ALA A 342 19.56 31.90 25.90
CA ALA A 342 19.74 32.08 27.34
C ALA A 342 20.55 30.97 28.01
N LYS A 343 20.57 29.75 27.44
CA LYS A 343 21.35 28.62 27.98
C LYS A 343 22.83 28.64 27.59
N LYS A 344 23.21 29.36 26.53
CA LYS A 344 24.61 29.39 26.05
C LYS A 344 25.45 30.53 26.63
N VAL A 345 24.84 31.42 27.42
CA VAL A 345 25.53 32.51 28.16
C VAL A 345 25.76 32.12 29.64
N ARG A 346 25.37 30.91 30.06
CA ARG A 346 25.57 30.38 31.42
C ARG A 346 26.31 29.03 31.48
N SER A 347 27.07 28.71 30.44
CA SER A 347 28.11 27.66 30.43
C SER A 347 29.39 28.28 29.91
#